data_AF-A0AAU2U147-F1
#
_entry.id   AF-A0AAU2U147-F1
#
_cell.length_a   1.000
_cell.length_b   1.000
_cell.length_c   1.000
_cell.angle_alpha   90.00
_cell.angle_beta   90.00
_cell.angle_gamma   90.00
#
_symmetry.space_group_name_H-M   'P 1'
#
loop_
_entity.id
_entity.type
_entity.pdbx_description
1 polymer ?
#
loop_
_entity_poly.entity_id
_entity_poly.type
_entity_poly.pdbx_seq_one_letter_code
_entity_poly.pdbx_strand_id
1 'polypeptide(L)'
;MPAEDPEAWLHFDRPAQSEEVALALSLRVLAPKSAEWRRGLAAARRYHRTHHHLDVPQAYEDTTGYPLGRWLTWQRHLHTTGALDPARGQALERLGIIWDLRRQAFERGLAHATAYAARLGHLAAPVDETHDDFPLGRWLSTQRTRAHRLTPQRTAALTALDQWWNPPWPITWQRAYHAARLGLEQREHVARAGEWLDTQTTQADRLHPGQHQLLRELGRDLPGTTAPSPGDARLSARERAFRRGLAAARAFREREGHLDVPQRHIENLGDEPVRLGQWLTNLRRRRSHLSPQRQALLTQLGV
;
A
#
# COMPACT_ATOMS: atom_id res chain seq x y z
N MET A 1 -19.98 -79.42 17.45
CA MET A 1 -19.08 -78.57 16.64
C MET A 1 -18.69 -77.36 17.48
N PRO A 2 -17.58 -77.39 18.24
CA PRO A 2 -17.05 -76.18 18.85
C PRO A 2 -16.28 -75.37 17.81
N ALA A 3 -16.39 -74.05 17.96
CA ALA A 3 -15.87 -73.01 17.07
C ALA A 3 -14.34 -72.99 17.01
N GLU A 4 -13.80 -72.77 15.81
CA GLU A 4 -12.38 -72.55 15.56
C GLU A 4 -11.93 -71.24 16.22
N ASP A 5 -11.02 -71.38 17.18
CA ASP A 5 -10.38 -70.30 17.90
C ASP A 5 -9.30 -69.64 17.00
N PRO A 6 -9.43 -68.35 16.66
CA PRO A 6 -8.45 -67.66 15.82
C PRO A 6 -7.07 -67.50 16.48
N GLU A 7 -6.94 -67.77 17.78
CA GLU A 7 -5.63 -67.78 18.47
C GLU A 7 -4.72 -68.93 18.03
N ALA A 8 -5.27 -70.02 17.48
CA ALA A 8 -4.51 -71.22 17.16
C ALA A 8 -3.53 -71.07 15.96
N TRP A 9 -3.58 -69.96 15.21
CA TRP A 9 -2.78 -69.76 13.99
C TRP A 9 -1.79 -68.58 14.09
N LEU A 10 -1.75 -67.88 15.22
CA LEU A 10 -0.92 -66.69 15.44
C LEU A 10 0.25 -67.00 16.38
N HIS A 11 1.26 -67.71 15.87
CA HIS A 11 2.52 -67.94 16.57
C HIS A 11 3.67 -67.17 15.88
N PHE A 12 4.35 -66.32 16.64
CA PHE A 12 5.57 -65.63 16.22
C PHE A 12 6.68 -65.89 17.26
N ASP A 13 7.89 -66.20 16.78
CA ASP A 13 8.99 -66.83 17.53
C ASP A 13 9.68 -65.98 18.64
N ARG A 14 9.13 -64.83 19.06
CA ARG A 14 9.66 -64.06 20.21
C ARG A 14 8.57 -63.28 20.99
N PRO A 15 8.43 -63.50 22.32
CA PRO A 15 7.32 -62.95 23.12
C PRO A 15 7.37 -61.43 23.35
N ALA A 16 8.53 -60.76 23.22
CA ALA A 16 8.65 -59.32 23.46
C ALA A 16 8.14 -58.44 22.29
N GLN A 17 8.15 -58.95 21.05
CA GLN A 17 7.69 -58.19 19.87
C GLN A 17 6.18 -58.30 19.65
N SER A 18 5.54 -59.37 20.12
CA SER A 18 4.09 -59.55 20.01
C SER A 18 3.32 -58.58 20.90
N GLU A 19 3.79 -58.30 22.11
CA GLU A 19 3.11 -57.35 23.02
C GLU A 19 3.31 -55.88 22.60
N GLU A 20 4.49 -55.49 22.13
CA GLU A 20 4.75 -54.12 21.63
C GLU A 20 3.98 -53.83 20.34
N VAL A 21 3.87 -54.82 19.43
CA VAL A 21 3.09 -54.68 18.19
C VAL A 21 1.59 -54.76 18.49
N ALA A 22 1.14 -55.61 19.41
CA ALA A 22 -0.26 -55.65 19.85
C ALA A 22 -0.67 -54.39 20.63
N LEU A 23 0.23 -53.77 21.41
CA LEU A 23 0.02 -52.47 22.06
C LEU A 23 0.00 -51.34 21.02
N ALA A 24 0.91 -51.35 20.04
CA ALA A 24 0.94 -50.39 18.94
C ALA A 24 -0.26 -50.53 17.99
N LEU A 25 -0.82 -51.74 17.83
CA LEU A 25 -2.04 -52.01 17.06
C LEU A 25 -3.30 -51.73 17.87
N SER A 26 -3.36 -52.05 19.17
CA SER A 26 -4.51 -51.75 20.04
C SER A 26 -4.67 -50.25 20.32
N LEU A 27 -3.58 -49.50 20.50
CA LEU A 27 -3.59 -48.02 20.57
C LEU A 27 -3.99 -47.39 19.22
N ARG A 28 -3.77 -48.10 18.11
CA ARG A 28 -4.14 -47.69 16.75
C ARG A 28 -5.57 -48.07 16.40
N VAL A 29 -6.17 -49.08 17.04
CA VAL A 29 -7.48 -49.66 16.70
C VAL A 29 -8.60 -49.37 17.71
N LEU A 30 -8.34 -49.17 19.01
CA LEU A 30 -9.40 -49.21 20.04
C LEU A 30 -9.66 -47.90 20.82
N ALA A 31 -9.03 -46.78 20.48
CA ALA A 31 -9.45 -45.47 21.00
C ALA A 31 -10.38 -44.77 19.97
N PRO A 32 -11.63 -44.42 20.32
CA PRO A 32 -12.56 -43.77 19.38
C PRO A 32 -12.01 -42.44 18.84
N LYS A 33 -11.23 -41.70 19.66
CA LYS A 33 -10.51 -40.49 19.24
C LYS A 33 -9.38 -40.75 18.23
N SER A 34 -8.82 -41.97 18.19
CA SER A 34 -7.80 -42.37 17.21
C SER A 34 -8.45 -42.86 15.91
N ALA A 35 -9.62 -43.50 15.98
CA ALA A 35 -10.40 -43.89 14.80
C ALA A 35 -10.91 -42.67 14.02
N GLU A 36 -11.49 -41.68 14.71
CA GLU A 36 -11.96 -40.44 14.10
C GLU A 36 -10.81 -39.61 13.50
N TRP A 37 -9.66 -39.55 14.19
CA TRP A 37 -8.45 -38.95 13.63
C TRP A 37 -7.98 -39.65 12.35
N ARG A 38 -7.95 -40.99 12.33
CA ARG A 38 -7.55 -41.76 11.14
C ARG A 38 -8.49 -41.51 9.96
N ARG A 39 -9.80 -41.46 10.20
CA ARG A 39 -10.80 -41.14 9.17
C ARG A 39 -10.56 -39.75 8.57
N GLY A 40 -10.37 -38.74 9.43
CA GLY A 40 -10.08 -37.38 8.99
C GLY A 40 -8.76 -37.24 8.23
N LEU A 41 -7.69 -37.89 8.71
CA LEU A 41 -6.40 -37.87 8.01
C LEU A 41 -6.48 -38.59 6.65
N ALA A 42 -7.23 -39.69 6.55
CA ALA A 42 -7.45 -40.38 5.28
C ALA A 42 -8.26 -39.52 4.30
N ALA A 43 -9.29 -38.82 4.77
CA ALA A 43 -10.06 -37.86 3.97
C ALA A 43 -9.18 -36.68 3.50
N ALA A 44 -8.35 -36.11 4.38
CA ALA A 44 -7.40 -35.06 4.03
C ALA A 44 -6.40 -35.51 2.95
N ARG A 45 -5.86 -36.73 3.06
CA ARG A 45 -4.99 -37.31 2.02
C ARG A 45 -5.70 -37.53 0.69
N ARG A 46 -6.97 -37.95 0.70
CA ARG A 46 -7.78 -38.04 -0.53
C ARG A 46 -7.91 -36.68 -1.18
N TYR A 47 -8.35 -35.67 -0.41
CA TYR A 47 -8.52 -34.32 -0.93
C TYR A 47 -7.22 -33.75 -1.48
N HIS A 48 -6.11 -33.86 -0.73
CA HIS A 48 -4.81 -33.38 -1.18
C HIS A 48 -4.32 -34.07 -2.46
N ARG A 49 -4.58 -35.37 -2.66
CA ARG A 49 -4.20 -36.05 -3.92
C ARG A 49 -4.93 -35.49 -5.14
N THR A 50 -6.17 -35.04 -4.98
CA THR A 50 -6.99 -34.50 -6.08
C THR A 50 -6.76 -33.00 -6.29
N HIS A 51 -6.58 -32.24 -5.21
CA HIS A 51 -6.56 -30.78 -5.25
C HIS A 51 -5.17 -30.18 -5.01
N HIS A 52 -4.21 -30.96 -4.52
CA HIS A 52 -2.84 -30.51 -4.20
C HIS A 52 -2.77 -29.40 -3.13
N HIS A 53 -3.83 -29.21 -2.35
CA HIS A 53 -3.90 -28.30 -1.21
C HIS A 53 -4.88 -28.82 -0.14
N LEU A 54 -4.85 -28.22 1.05
CA LEU A 54 -5.83 -28.47 2.14
C LEU A 54 -6.71 -27.24 2.45
N ASP A 55 -6.84 -26.32 1.48
CA ASP A 55 -7.91 -25.31 1.49
C ASP A 55 -9.25 -25.96 1.11
N VAL A 56 -9.91 -26.51 2.12
CA VAL A 56 -11.17 -27.24 2.00
C VAL A 56 -12.32 -26.33 2.45
N PRO A 57 -13.37 -26.13 1.64
CA PRO A 57 -14.56 -25.39 2.06
C PRO A 57 -15.16 -25.96 3.35
N GLN A 58 -15.61 -25.11 4.27
CA GLN A 58 -16.10 -25.56 5.59
C GLN A 58 -17.24 -26.60 5.48
N ALA A 59 -18.11 -26.46 4.48
CA ALA A 59 -19.23 -27.36 4.24
C ALA A 59 -18.88 -28.60 3.39
N TYR A 60 -17.62 -28.74 2.97
CA TYR A 60 -17.21 -29.87 2.14
C TYR A 60 -17.28 -31.19 2.91
N GLU A 61 -17.90 -32.15 2.24
CA GLU A 61 -18.00 -33.55 2.62
C GLU A 61 -17.33 -34.39 1.54
N ASP A 62 -16.50 -35.35 1.94
CA ASP A 62 -15.80 -36.20 0.97
C ASP A 62 -16.74 -37.29 0.40
N THR A 63 -16.24 -38.05 -0.58
CA THR A 63 -17.01 -39.12 -1.23
C THR A 63 -17.46 -40.25 -0.29
N THR A 64 -16.97 -40.27 0.95
CA THR A 64 -17.35 -41.26 1.99
C THR A 64 -18.34 -40.69 3.00
N GLY A 65 -18.83 -39.48 2.77
CA GLY A 65 -19.71 -38.77 3.70
C GLY A 65 -18.97 -38.13 4.89
N TYR A 66 -17.64 -38.00 4.82
CA TYR A 66 -16.86 -37.44 5.93
C TYR A 66 -16.78 -35.92 5.86
N PRO A 67 -17.18 -35.18 6.92
CA PRO A 67 -17.23 -33.71 6.91
C PRO A 67 -15.83 -33.09 7.08
N LEU A 68 -14.97 -33.27 6.09
CA LEU A 68 -13.56 -32.88 6.12
C LEU A 68 -13.36 -31.38 6.38
N GLY A 69 -14.21 -30.51 5.81
CA GLY A 69 -14.11 -29.06 6.03
C GLY A 69 -14.29 -28.66 7.49
N ARG A 70 -15.29 -29.24 8.17
CA ARG A 70 -15.53 -29.04 9.61
C ARG A 70 -14.42 -29.63 10.44
N TRP A 71 -13.94 -30.82 10.08
CA TRP A 71 -12.85 -31.47 10.80
C TRP A 71 -11.54 -30.67 10.75
N LEU A 72 -11.13 -30.17 9.57
CA LEU A 72 -9.93 -29.32 9.44
C LEU A 72 -10.09 -27.99 10.21
N THR A 73 -11.29 -27.41 10.22
CA THR A 73 -11.60 -26.22 11.04
C THR A 73 -11.35 -26.51 12.53
N TRP A 74 -11.80 -27.66 13.01
CA TRP A 74 -11.56 -28.10 14.38
C TRP A 74 -10.07 -28.34 14.66
N GLN A 75 -9.32 -28.97 13.74
CA GLN A 75 -7.87 -29.15 13.91
C GLN A 75 -7.13 -27.82 14.02
N ARG A 76 -7.50 -26.81 13.22
CA ARG A 76 -6.93 -25.45 13.32
C ARG A 76 -7.24 -24.80 14.67
N HIS A 77 -8.46 -25.01 15.20
CA HIS A 77 -8.81 -24.54 16.53
C HIS A 77 -7.94 -25.19 17.61
N LEU A 78 -7.82 -26.52 17.60
CA LEU A 78 -6.96 -27.25 18.54
C LEU A 78 -5.49 -26.83 18.44
N HIS A 79 -4.99 -26.57 17.23
CA HIS A 79 -3.64 -26.06 17.03
C HIS A 79 -3.47 -24.67 17.66
N THR A 80 -4.46 -23.79 17.46
CA THR A 80 -4.43 -22.42 18.01
C THR A 80 -4.49 -22.39 19.53
N THR A 81 -5.18 -23.34 20.15
CA THR A 81 -5.29 -23.45 21.62
C THR A 81 -4.18 -24.30 22.25
N GLY A 82 -3.25 -24.84 21.46
CA GLY A 82 -2.19 -25.73 21.94
C GLY A 82 -2.67 -27.12 22.38
N ALA A 83 -3.94 -27.47 22.12
CA ALA A 83 -4.54 -28.74 22.50
C ALA A 83 -4.36 -29.85 21.44
N LEU A 84 -3.79 -29.52 20.28
CA LEU A 84 -3.48 -30.50 19.24
C LEU A 84 -2.19 -31.26 19.60
N ASP A 85 -2.30 -32.58 19.63
CA ASP A 85 -1.13 -33.46 19.77
C ASP A 85 -0.04 -33.13 18.72
N PRO A 86 1.23 -32.96 19.11
CA PRO A 86 2.30 -32.56 18.20
C PRO A 86 2.49 -33.49 17.00
N ALA A 87 2.35 -34.81 17.18
CA ALA A 87 2.50 -35.77 16.09
C ALA A 87 1.36 -35.64 15.08
N ARG A 88 0.14 -35.30 15.54
CA ARG A 88 -1.00 -34.97 14.69
C ARG A 88 -0.79 -33.68 13.91
N GLY A 89 -0.23 -32.64 14.55
CA GLY A 89 0.18 -31.39 13.90
C GLY A 89 1.14 -31.65 12.74
N GLN A 90 2.26 -32.33 13.03
CA GLN A 90 3.28 -32.68 12.03
C GLN A 90 2.74 -33.53 10.87
N ALA A 91 1.74 -34.37 11.11
CA ALA A 91 1.11 -35.17 10.06
C ALA A 91 0.30 -34.32 9.08
N LEU A 92 -0.39 -33.27 9.56
CA LEU A 92 -1.13 -32.33 8.72
C LEU A 92 -0.22 -31.33 8.02
N GLU A 93 0.88 -30.92 8.67
CA GLU A 93 1.91 -30.07 8.06
C GLU A 93 2.57 -30.75 6.87
N ARG A 94 2.86 -32.04 6.97
CA ARG A 94 3.35 -32.86 5.83
C ARG A 94 2.37 -32.93 4.65
N LEU A 95 1.10 -32.64 4.89
CA LEU A 95 0.07 -32.52 3.84
C LEU A 95 -0.17 -31.07 3.40
N GLY A 96 0.65 -30.12 3.86
CA GLY A 96 0.54 -28.71 3.48
C GLY A 96 -0.65 -27.99 4.12
N ILE A 97 -1.05 -28.36 5.34
CA ILE A 97 -2.11 -27.60 6.03
C ILE A 97 -1.66 -26.17 6.28
N ILE A 98 -2.53 -25.22 5.94
CA ILE A 98 -2.40 -23.84 6.40
C ILE A 98 -3.19 -23.68 7.69
N TRP A 99 -2.47 -23.43 8.79
CA TRP A 99 -3.06 -23.26 10.11
C TRP A 99 -3.86 -21.95 10.24
N ASP A 100 -3.31 -20.85 9.73
CA ASP A 100 -3.97 -19.53 9.74
C ASP A 100 -4.22 -19.04 8.31
N LEU A 101 -5.41 -19.37 7.79
CA LEU A 101 -5.90 -18.93 6.48
C LEU A 101 -6.01 -17.40 6.39
N ARG A 102 -6.31 -16.71 7.51
CA ARG A 102 -6.44 -15.24 7.53
C ARG A 102 -5.08 -14.57 7.46
N ARG A 103 -4.05 -15.16 8.09
CA ARG A 103 -2.66 -14.72 7.95
C ARG A 103 -2.18 -14.93 6.52
N GLN A 104 -2.35 -16.14 5.98
CA GLN A 104 -1.92 -16.43 4.61
C GLN A 104 -2.63 -15.54 3.58
N ALA A 105 -3.95 -15.34 3.70
CA ALA A 105 -4.69 -14.47 2.79
C ALA A 105 -4.22 -13.00 2.87
N PHE A 106 -3.84 -12.53 4.06
CA PHE A 106 -3.26 -11.21 4.22
C PHE A 106 -1.85 -11.14 3.60
N GLU A 107 -1.00 -12.12 3.86
CA GLU A 107 0.37 -12.17 3.29
C GLU A 107 0.35 -12.24 1.77
N ARG A 108 -0.56 -13.02 1.17
CA ARG A 108 -0.75 -13.05 -0.28
C ARG A 108 -1.15 -11.67 -0.81
N GLY A 109 -2.15 -11.03 -0.21
CA GLY A 109 -2.56 -9.69 -0.62
C GLY A 109 -1.48 -8.64 -0.43
N LEU A 110 -0.69 -8.75 0.65
CA LEU A 110 0.46 -7.89 0.90
C LEU A 110 1.53 -8.07 -0.18
N ALA A 111 1.82 -9.30 -0.62
CA ALA A 111 2.78 -9.55 -1.69
C ALA A 111 2.36 -8.86 -3.00
N HIS A 112 1.10 -8.98 -3.41
CA HIS A 112 0.58 -8.26 -4.58
C HIS A 112 0.61 -6.73 -4.39
N ALA A 113 0.30 -6.25 -3.19
CA ALA A 113 0.42 -4.83 -2.86
C ALA A 113 1.87 -4.34 -2.94
N THR A 114 2.84 -5.13 -2.48
CA THR A 114 4.27 -4.82 -2.59
C THR A 114 4.71 -4.74 -4.05
N ALA A 115 4.32 -5.70 -4.89
CA ALA A 115 4.64 -5.68 -6.32
C ALA A 115 4.01 -4.48 -7.04
N TYR A 116 2.75 -4.17 -6.72
CA TYR A 116 2.08 -2.98 -7.25
C TYR A 116 2.77 -1.68 -6.79
N ALA A 117 3.09 -1.55 -5.51
CA ALA A 117 3.79 -0.37 -4.96
C ALA A 117 5.21 -0.23 -5.51
N ALA A 118 5.92 -1.33 -5.76
CA ALA A 118 7.24 -1.28 -6.39
C ALA A 118 7.19 -0.72 -7.82
N ARG A 119 6.10 -1.00 -8.55
CA ARG A 119 5.91 -0.50 -9.92
C ARG A 119 5.42 0.94 -9.98
N LEU A 120 4.50 1.32 -9.10
CA LEU A 120 3.77 2.61 -9.20
C LEU A 120 4.09 3.60 -8.07
N GLY A 121 4.79 3.16 -7.02
CA GLY A 121 5.18 3.99 -5.88
C GLY A 121 4.05 4.32 -4.90
N HIS A 122 2.88 3.70 -5.03
CA HIS A 122 1.72 3.95 -4.17
C HIS A 122 0.74 2.77 -4.13
N LEU A 123 -0.21 2.80 -3.19
CA LEU A 123 -1.29 1.81 -3.06
C LEU A 123 -2.67 2.35 -3.43
N ALA A 124 -2.75 3.52 -4.06
CA ALA A 124 -4.01 4.07 -4.59
C ALA A 124 -4.53 3.33 -5.85
N ALA A 125 -4.72 2.01 -5.78
CA ALA A 125 -5.28 1.21 -6.87
C ALA A 125 -6.80 1.46 -7.06
N PRO A 126 -7.31 1.49 -8.31
CA PRO A 126 -8.74 1.37 -8.61
C PRO A 126 -9.37 0.12 -7.99
N VAL A 127 -10.69 0.12 -7.77
CA VAL A 127 -11.38 -1.01 -7.10
C VAL A 127 -11.39 -2.28 -7.96
N ASP A 128 -11.44 -2.10 -9.27
CA ASP A 128 -11.40 -3.12 -10.32
C ASP A 128 -9.97 -3.57 -10.69
N GLU A 129 -8.94 -2.94 -10.11
CA GLU A 129 -7.55 -3.33 -10.34
C GLU A 129 -7.32 -4.79 -9.96
N THR A 130 -6.83 -5.55 -10.94
CA THR A 130 -6.41 -6.94 -10.79
C THR A 130 -4.92 -7.01 -11.11
N HIS A 131 -4.13 -7.53 -10.18
CA HIS A 131 -2.69 -7.66 -10.31
C HIS A 131 -2.31 -9.13 -10.26
N ASP A 132 -1.86 -9.70 -11.37
CA ASP A 132 -1.57 -11.14 -11.53
C ASP A 132 -2.74 -12.01 -11.04
N ASP A 133 -3.93 -11.81 -11.63
CA ASP A 133 -5.20 -12.47 -11.28
C ASP A 133 -5.70 -12.27 -9.84
N PHE A 134 -5.00 -11.48 -9.02
CA PHE A 134 -5.44 -11.12 -7.68
C PHE A 134 -6.24 -9.80 -7.69
N PRO A 135 -7.46 -9.75 -7.12
CA PRO A 135 -8.30 -8.55 -7.11
C PRO A 135 -7.81 -7.53 -6.07
N LEU A 136 -6.64 -6.94 -6.34
CA LEU A 136 -5.90 -6.05 -5.45
C LEU A 136 -6.72 -4.83 -5.03
N GLY A 137 -7.46 -4.22 -5.96
CA GLY A 137 -8.31 -3.07 -5.70
C GLY A 137 -9.35 -3.32 -4.60
N ARG A 138 -10.08 -4.42 -4.72
CA ARG A 138 -11.08 -4.87 -3.73
C ARG A 138 -10.42 -5.25 -2.40
N TRP A 139 -9.26 -5.89 -2.45
CA TRP A 139 -8.51 -6.26 -1.24
C TRP A 139 -8.06 -5.02 -0.46
N LEU A 140 -7.48 -4.02 -1.12
CA LEU A 140 -7.07 -2.74 -0.52
C LEU A 140 -8.28 -1.97 0.02
N SER A 141 -9.39 -1.91 -0.72
CA SER A 141 -10.64 -1.33 -0.24
C SER A 141 -11.10 -1.99 1.06
N THR A 142 -11.06 -3.32 1.13
CA THR A 142 -11.40 -4.08 2.34
C THR A 142 -10.46 -3.76 3.50
N GLN A 143 -9.14 -3.63 3.24
CA GLN A 143 -8.17 -3.26 4.29
C GLN A 143 -8.46 -1.86 4.85
N ARG A 144 -8.79 -0.88 4.00
CA ARG A 144 -9.15 0.49 4.42
C ARG A 144 -10.42 0.50 5.27
N THR A 145 -11.50 -0.15 4.82
CA THR A 145 -12.76 -0.25 5.58
C THR A 145 -12.56 -0.91 6.94
N ARG A 146 -11.65 -1.89 7.03
CA ARG A 146 -11.35 -2.63 8.26
C ARG A 146 -10.09 -2.16 8.96
N ALA A 147 -9.59 -0.96 8.66
CA ALA A 147 -8.33 -0.45 9.21
C ALA A 147 -8.32 -0.48 10.76
N HIS A 148 -9.44 -0.13 11.39
CA HIS A 148 -9.63 -0.17 12.85
C HIS A 148 -9.55 -1.58 13.47
N ARG A 149 -9.61 -2.65 12.65
CA ARG A 149 -9.50 -4.05 13.10
C ARG A 149 -8.18 -4.70 12.69
N LEU A 150 -7.30 -3.98 12.01
CA LEU A 150 -5.98 -4.49 11.67
C LEU A 150 -5.09 -4.52 12.91
N THR A 151 -4.34 -5.60 13.06
CA THR A 151 -3.26 -5.67 14.06
C THR A 151 -2.19 -4.61 13.76
N PRO A 152 -1.47 -4.08 14.75
CA PRO A 152 -0.39 -3.11 14.54
C PRO A 152 0.63 -3.55 13.48
N GLN A 153 1.00 -4.83 13.47
CA GLN A 153 1.95 -5.38 12.48
C GLN A 153 1.43 -5.26 11.04
N ARG A 154 0.15 -5.57 10.80
CA ARG A 154 -0.48 -5.47 9.47
C ARG A 154 -0.60 -4.03 9.01
N THR A 155 -0.96 -3.12 9.91
CA THR A 155 -0.99 -1.67 9.63
C THR A 155 0.41 -1.18 9.28
N ALA A 156 1.42 -1.53 10.07
CA ALA A 156 2.81 -1.14 9.81
C ALA A 156 3.31 -1.67 8.46
N ALA A 157 2.97 -2.92 8.10
CA ALA A 157 3.35 -3.49 6.81
C ALA A 157 2.76 -2.71 5.62
N LEU A 158 1.50 -2.28 5.69
CA LEU A 158 0.88 -1.46 4.64
C LEU A 158 1.46 -0.04 4.61
N THR A 159 1.65 0.59 5.77
CA THR A 159 2.26 1.92 5.90
C THR A 159 3.69 1.97 5.38
N ALA A 160 4.45 0.88 5.51
CA ALA A 160 5.80 0.78 4.94
C ALA A 160 5.81 0.79 3.40
N LEU A 161 4.74 0.32 2.76
CA LEU A 161 4.60 0.36 1.29
C LEU A 161 4.10 1.73 0.80
N ASP A 162 3.16 2.32 1.52
CA ASP A 162 2.59 3.64 1.21
C ASP A 162 2.07 4.26 2.51
N GLN A 163 2.69 5.37 2.94
CA GLN A 163 2.25 6.10 4.14
C GLN A 163 0.78 6.55 4.06
N TRP A 164 0.26 6.72 2.84
CA TRP A 164 -1.09 7.13 2.52
C TRP A 164 -1.93 5.96 1.99
N TRP A 165 -1.64 4.70 2.38
CA TRP A 165 -2.45 3.55 1.97
C TRP A 165 -3.92 3.65 2.44
N ASN A 166 -4.18 4.31 3.58
CA ASN A 166 -5.49 4.63 4.12
C ASN A 166 -5.57 6.11 4.53
N PRO A 167 -5.74 7.03 3.57
CA PRO A 167 -5.66 8.46 3.82
C PRO A 167 -6.94 8.98 4.49
N PRO A 168 -6.88 10.13 5.18
CA PRO A 168 -8.06 10.80 5.76
C PRO A 168 -8.90 11.56 4.71
N TRP A 169 -8.56 11.48 3.42
CA TRP A 169 -9.29 12.08 2.30
C TRP A 169 -9.80 11.00 1.33
N PRO A 170 -10.68 11.35 0.37
CA PRO A 170 -11.20 10.37 -0.59
C PRO A 170 -10.08 9.71 -1.42
N ILE A 171 -10.10 8.38 -1.55
CA ILE A 171 -9.12 7.63 -2.36
C ILE A 171 -9.18 8.01 -3.86
N THR A 172 -10.30 8.56 -4.33
CA THR A 172 -10.43 9.18 -5.66
C THR A 172 -9.49 10.35 -5.84
N TRP A 173 -9.32 11.19 -4.80
CA TRP A 173 -8.39 12.31 -4.84
C TRP A 173 -6.95 11.84 -4.96
N GLN A 174 -6.55 10.83 -4.17
CA GLN A 174 -5.18 10.29 -4.22
C GLN A 174 -4.88 9.64 -5.59
N ARG A 175 -5.87 8.97 -6.19
CA ARG A 175 -5.76 8.45 -7.57
C ARG A 175 -5.55 9.56 -8.58
N ALA A 176 -6.32 10.64 -8.49
CA ALA A 176 -6.18 11.79 -9.38
C ALA A 176 -4.81 12.46 -9.23
N TYR A 177 -4.29 12.56 -8.00
CA TYR A 177 -2.93 13.04 -7.72
C TYR A 177 -1.87 12.20 -8.45
N HIS A 178 -1.90 10.87 -8.32
CA HIS A 178 -0.92 10.01 -8.97
C HIS A 178 -1.07 10.00 -10.51
N ALA A 179 -2.30 10.11 -11.03
CA ALA A 179 -2.53 10.27 -12.47
C ALA A 179 -1.96 11.59 -13.01
N ALA A 180 -2.16 12.70 -12.28
CA ALA A 180 -1.57 13.99 -12.64
C ALA A 180 -0.04 13.93 -12.60
N ARG A 181 0.54 13.34 -11.54
CA ARG A 181 1.98 13.12 -11.42
C ARG A 181 2.56 12.33 -12.59
N LEU A 182 1.97 11.19 -12.90
CA LEU A 182 2.42 10.34 -13.99
C LEU A 182 2.35 11.05 -15.34
N GLY A 183 1.26 11.77 -15.62
CA GLY A 183 1.11 12.55 -16.85
C GLY A 183 2.17 13.65 -16.98
N LEU A 184 2.48 14.35 -15.89
CA LEU A 184 3.55 15.35 -15.88
C LEU A 184 4.95 14.73 -16.07
N GLU A 185 5.24 13.61 -15.41
CA GLU A 185 6.51 12.88 -15.53
C GLU A 185 6.72 12.35 -16.95
N GLN A 186 5.70 11.75 -17.56
CA GLN A 186 5.76 11.20 -18.92
C GLN A 186 5.54 12.24 -20.02
N ARG A 187 5.15 13.47 -19.65
CA ARG A 187 4.71 14.54 -20.56
C ARG A 187 3.50 14.16 -21.41
N GLU A 188 2.66 13.28 -20.89
CA GLU A 188 1.39 12.88 -21.49
C GLU A 188 0.23 13.49 -20.70
N HIS A 189 -0.86 13.84 -21.37
CA HIS A 189 -2.06 14.39 -20.70
C HIS A 189 -1.80 15.61 -19.79
N VAL A 190 -0.77 16.41 -20.08
CA VAL A 190 -0.33 17.56 -19.26
C VAL A 190 -1.45 18.58 -19.04
N ALA A 191 -2.27 18.85 -20.05
CA ALA A 191 -3.42 19.76 -19.93
C ALA A 191 -4.42 19.30 -18.85
N ARG A 192 -4.77 18.01 -18.85
CA ARG A 192 -5.67 17.40 -17.85
C ARG A 192 -5.06 17.47 -16.44
N ALA A 193 -3.75 17.27 -16.33
CA ALA A 193 -3.04 17.42 -15.06
C ALA A 193 -3.07 18.88 -14.56
N GLY A 194 -2.88 19.86 -15.45
CA GLY A 194 -2.99 21.29 -15.17
C GLY A 194 -4.39 21.69 -14.68
N GLU A 195 -5.43 21.31 -15.41
CA GLU A 195 -6.84 21.58 -15.03
C GLU A 195 -7.18 21.02 -13.63
N TRP A 196 -6.67 19.83 -13.32
CA TRP A 196 -6.86 19.23 -12.00
C TRP A 196 -6.14 20.02 -10.90
N LEU A 197 -4.91 20.50 -11.16
CA LEU A 197 -4.12 21.30 -10.23
C LEU A 197 -4.73 22.68 -9.97
N ASP A 198 -5.26 23.33 -11.01
CA ASP A 198 -5.97 24.61 -10.89
C ASP A 198 -7.21 24.47 -10.01
N THR A 199 -7.94 23.35 -10.18
CA THR A 199 -9.06 22.99 -9.31
C THR A 199 -8.63 22.82 -7.86
N GLN A 200 -7.46 22.21 -7.59
CA GLN A 200 -6.94 22.06 -6.23
C GLN A 200 -6.56 23.40 -5.61
N THR A 201 -6.05 24.33 -6.42
CA THR A 201 -5.66 25.68 -5.97
C THR A 201 -6.86 26.50 -5.57
N THR A 202 -7.96 26.39 -6.32
CA THR A 202 -9.22 27.11 -6.03
C THR A 202 -9.92 26.58 -4.77
N GLN A 203 -9.63 25.34 -4.38
CA GLN A 203 -10.21 24.67 -3.20
C GLN A 203 -9.18 24.44 -2.08
N ALA A 204 -8.08 25.20 -2.10
CA ALA A 204 -6.94 24.98 -1.21
C ALA A 204 -7.31 25.02 0.28
N ASP A 205 -8.27 25.86 0.65
CA ASP A 205 -8.84 26.02 1.98
C ASP A 205 -9.53 24.76 2.53
N ARG A 206 -9.93 23.83 1.65
CA ARG A 206 -10.61 22.58 2.03
C ARG A 206 -9.68 21.36 2.06
N LEU A 207 -8.40 21.54 1.70
CA LEU A 207 -7.45 20.45 1.60
C LEU A 207 -6.88 20.09 2.97
N HIS A 208 -6.72 18.80 3.20
CA HIS A 208 -6.01 18.27 4.35
C HIS A 208 -4.50 18.67 4.28
N PRO A 209 -3.81 18.91 5.40
CA PRO A 209 -2.38 19.25 5.41
C PRO A 209 -1.48 18.27 4.60
N GLY A 210 -1.80 16.98 4.66
CA GLY A 210 -1.15 15.95 3.84
C GLY A 210 -1.35 16.13 2.33
N GLN A 211 -2.53 16.58 1.90
CA GLN A 211 -2.79 16.90 0.48
C GLN A 211 -1.97 18.11 0.04
N HIS A 212 -1.86 19.16 0.86
CA HIS A 212 -0.96 20.28 0.59
C HIS A 212 0.50 19.83 0.45
N GLN A 213 0.93 18.87 1.28
CA GLN A 213 2.28 18.32 1.17
C GLN A 213 2.50 17.60 -0.16
N LEU A 214 1.57 16.72 -0.55
CA LEU A 214 1.63 16.00 -1.82
C LEU A 214 1.64 16.97 -3.01
N LEU A 215 0.77 17.99 -3.02
CA LEU A 215 0.76 19.01 -4.08
C LEU A 215 2.07 19.81 -4.14
N ARG A 216 2.69 20.10 -3.00
CA ARG A 216 4.02 20.74 -2.96
C ARG A 216 5.11 19.84 -3.53
N GLU A 217 5.06 18.53 -3.28
CA GLU A 217 6.01 17.56 -3.84
C GLU A 217 5.89 17.51 -5.37
N LEU A 218 4.66 17.42 -5.88
CA LEU A 218 4.36 17.47 -7.31
C LEU A 218 4.86 18.74 -8.00
N GLY A 219 4.74 19.89 -7.33
CA GLY A 219 5.26 21.17 -7.83
C GLY A 219 6.79 21.29 -7.80
N ARG A 220 7.50 20.50 -7.00
CA ARG A 220 8.98 20.46 -6.97
C ARG A 220 9.57 19.51 -8.01
N ASP A 221 8.86 18.46 -8.37
CA ASP A 221 9.32 17.41 -9.30
C ASP A 221 9.07 17.76 -10.79
N LEU A 222 8.48 18.92 -11.09
CA LEU A 222 8.27 19.41 -12.46
C LEU A 222 9.56 20.03 -13.05
N PRO A 223 10.16 19.44 -14.11
CA PRO A 223 11.24 20.09 -14.83
C PRO A 223 10.70 21.33 -15.55
N GLY A 224 11.00 22.52 -15.01
CA GLY A 224 10.65 23.81 -15.62
C GLY A 224 9.70 24.70 -14.80
N THR A 225 9.21 24.25 -13.64
CA THR A 225 8.34 25.08 -12.79
C THR A 225 9.11 25.62 -11.60
N THR A 226 9.64 26.85 -11.72
CA THR A 226 10.12 27.61 -10.56
C THR A 226 8.94 28.12 -9.75
N ALA A 227 8.43 27.30 -8.83
CA ALA A 227 7.59 27.74 -7.71
C ALA A 227 8.48 28.05 -6.48
N PRO A 228 8.08 29.00 -5.61
CA PRO A 228 8.94 29.54 -4.56
C PRO A 228 9.30 28.46 -3.54
N SER A 229 10.59 28.26 -3.33
CA SER A 229 11.13 27.28 -2.38
C SER A 229 10.77 27.66 -0.93
N PRO A 230 10.65 26.69 0.01
CA PRO A 230 10.48 26.94 1.44
C PRO A 230 11.63 27.76 2.08
N GLY A 231 12.70 28.02 1.33
CA GLY A 231 13.75 28.96 1.73
C GLY A 231 13.26 30.40 1.84
N ASP A 232 12.14 30.78 1.22
CA ASP A 232 11.68 32.18 1.17
C ASP A 232 11.22 32.73 2.52
N ALA A 233 10.80 31.85 3.45
CA ALA A 233 10.50 32.22 4.84
C ALA A 233 11.77 32.53 5.67
N ARG A 234 12.95 32.07 5.23
CA ARG A 234 14.26 32.35 5.86
C ARG A 234 14.95 33.59 5.28
N LEU A 235 14.36 34.23 4.26
CA LEU A 235 14.95 35.39 3.60
C LEU A 235 14.66 36.69 4.35
N SER A 236 15.68 37.55 4.42
CA SER A 236 15.52 38.90 4.95
C SER A 236 14.39 39.64 4.22
N ALA A 237 13.69 40.55 4.91
CA ALA A 237 12.62 41.36 4.32
C ALA A 237 13.07 42.09 3.05
N ARG A 238 14.34 42.50 2.97
CA ARG A 238 14.95 43.13 1.80
C ARG A 238 15.05 42.19 0.60
N GLU A 239 15.41 40.93 0.83
CA GLU A 239 15.50 39.93 -0.24
C GLU A 239 14.10 39.53 -0.74
N ARG A 240 13.12 39.40 0.15
CA ARG A 240 11.71 39.18 -0.24
C ARG A 240 11.18 40.34 -1.09
N ALA A 241 11.41 41.59 -0.67
CA ALA A 241 11.03 42.76 -1.45
C ALA A 241 11.70 42.82 -2.82
N PHE A 242 12.98 42.43 -2.92
CA PHE A 242 13.72 42.37 -4.19
C PHE A 242 13.14 41.32 -5.14
N ARG A 243 12.87 40.10 -4.64
CA ARG A 243 12.28 39.02 -5.46
C ARG A 243 10.86 39.36 -5.92
N ARG A 244 10.05 40.00 -5.08
CA ARG A 244 8.73 40.50 -5.47
C ARG A 244 8.80 41.56 -6.57
N GLY A 245 9.75 42.50 -6.47
CA GLY A 245 9.98 43.49 -7.52
C GLY A 245 10.37 42.86 -8.86
N LEU A 246 11.23 41.83 -8.84
CA LEU A 246 11.59 41.08 -10.05
C LEU A 246 10.39 40.34 -10.66
N ALA A 247 9.55 39.71 -9.83
CA ALA A 247 8.33 39.06 -10.29
C ALA A 247 7.37 40.06 -10.94
N ALA A 248 7.21 41.26 -10.34
CA ALA A 248 6.34 42.31 -10.87
C ALA A 248 6.83 42.83 -12.22
N ALA A 249 8.14 43.02 -12.37
CA ALA A 249 8.74 43.41 -13.64
C ALA A 249 8.56 42.33 -14.71
N ARG A 250 8.69 41.04 -14.37
CA ARG A 250 8.42 39.94 -15.32
C ARG A 250 6.97 39.94 -15.79
N ALA A 251 6.02 40.01 -14.86
CA ALA A 251 4.60 40.04 -15.17
C ALA A 251 4.22 41.23 -16.06
N PHE A 252 4.75 42.43 -15.76
CA PHE A 252 4.54 43.61 -16.60
C PHE A 252 5.11 43.41 -18.01
N ARG A 253 6.34 42.88 -18.12
CA ARG A 253 6.98 42.64 -19.42
C ARG A 253 6.28 41.57 -20.24
N GLU A 254 5.79 40.52 -19.61
CA GLU A 254 4.99 39.48 -20.29
C GLU A 254 3.68 40.04 -20.84
N ARG A 255 3.05 40.98 -20.12
CA ARG A 255 1.80 41.62 -20.54
C ARG A 255 2.02 42.69 -21.62
N GLU A 256 2.98 43.58 -21.44
CA GLU A 256 3.14 44.76 -22.29
C GLU A 256 4.23 44.58 -23.37
N GLY A 257 5.08 43.55 -23.25
CA GLY A 257 6.21 43.31 -24.16
C GLY A 257 7.44 44.18 -23.91
N HIS A 258 7.37 45.15 -22.99
CA HIS A 258 8.47 46.07 -22.65
C HIS A 258 8.54 46.39 -21.15
N LEU A 259 9.53 47.17 -20.70
CA LEU A 259 9.75 47.56 -19.30
C LEU A 259 9.78 49.07 -19.07
N ASP A 260 9.07 49.82 -19.91
CA ASP A 260 8.89 51.27 -19.76
C ASP A 260 7.71 51.54 -18.83
N VAL A 261 7.92 51.20 -17.56
CA VAL A 261 6.90 51.29 -16.53
C VAL A 261 6.75 52.75 -16.07
N PRO A 262 5.55 53.37 -16.13
CA PRO A 262 5.31 54.70 -15.58
C PRO A 262 5.67 54.77 -14.10
N GLN A 263 6.26 55.89 -13.63
CA GLN A 263 6.80 56.00 -12.27
C GLN A 263 5.77 55.68 -11.16
N ARG A 264 4.50 56.01 -11.38
CA ARG A 264 3.39 55.79 -10.43
C ARG A 264 2.67 54.45 -10.62
N HIS A 265 3.13 53.61 -11.56
CA HIS A 265 2.50 52.31 -11.83
C HIS A 265 2.63 51.36 -10.64
N ILE A 266 1.53 50.67 -10.35
CA ILE A 266 1.42 49.65 -9.32
C ILE A 266 1.05 48.34 -10.02
N GLU A 267 1.86 47.32 -9.81
CA GLU A 267 1.66 45.98 -10.36
C GLU A 267 1.05 45.07 -9.28
N ASN A 268 -0.05 44.40 -9.61
CA ASN A 268 -0.78 43.55 -8.69
C ASN A 268 -0.40 42.09 -8.91
N LEU A 269 0.26 41.46 -7.93
CA LEU A 269 0.70 40.06 -7.97
C LEU A 269 -0.06 39.14 -6.99
N GLY A 270 -1.30 39.49 -6.68
CA GLY A 270 -2.09 38.87 -5.59
C GLY A 270 -2.24 39.82 -4.40
N ASP A 271 -1.97 39.34 -3.19
CA ASP A 271 -2.39 40.01 -1.94
C ASP A 271 -1.60 41.29 -1.57
N GLU A 272 -0.43 41.53 -2.17
CA GLU A 272 0.37 42.75 -1.92
C GLU A 272 0.74 43.48 -3.22
N PRO A 273 0.27 44.72 -3.44
CA PRO A 273 0.62 45.51 -4.62
C PRO A 273 2.09 46.00 -4.59
N VAL A 274 2.77 45.95 -5.73
CA VAL A 274 4.15 46.41 -5.88
C VAL A 274 4.17 47.73 -6.65
N ARG A 275 4.73 48.80 -6.06
CA ARG A 275 4.99 50.09 -6.75
C ARG A 275 6.13 49.95 -7.77
N LEU A 276 5.86 49.24 -8.86
CA LEU A 276 6.85 48.77 -9.82
C LEU A 276 7.63 49.90 -10.49
N GLY A 277 6.96 50.99 -10.89
CA GLY A 277 7.62 52.13 -11.53
C GLY A 277 8.65 52.81 -10.63
N GLN A 278 8.29 53.03 -9.36
CA GLN A 278 9.19 53.58 -8.36
C GLN A 278 10.34 52.62 -8.03
N TRP A 279 10.05 51.31 -7.95
CA TRP A 279 11.04 50.27 -7.68
C TRP A 279 12.09 50.19 -8.79
N LEU A 280 11.70 50.11 -10.06
CA LEU A 280 12.61 50.08 -11.21
C LEU A 280 13.47 51.35 -11.31
N THR A 281 12.87 52.52 -11.07
CA THR A 281 13.61 53.80 -11.06
C THR A 281 14.73 53.79 -10.01
N ASN A 282 14.42 53.35 -8.79
CA ASN A 282 15.39 53.24 -7.70
C ASN A 282 16.45 52.17 -7.97
N LEU A 283 16.06 51.09 -8.64
CA LEU A 283 16.93 49.97 -8.95
C LEU A 283 17.96 50.31 -10.02
N ARG A 284 17.54 51.00 -11.09
CA ARG A 284 18.44 51.50 -12.15
C ARG A 284 19.50 52.44 -11.58
N ARG A 285 19.13 53.36 -10.67
CA ARG A 285 20.09 54.25 -9.98
C ARG A 285 21.12 53.50 -9.13
N ARG A 286 20.76 52.37 -8.53
CA ARG A 286 21.59 51.64 -7.56
C ARG A 286 22.25 50.41 -8.15
N ARG A 287 22.14 50.18 -9.47
CA ARG A 287 22.59 48.95 -10.13
C ARG A 287 24.06 48.62 -9.84
N SER A 288 24.94 49.62 -9.89
CA SER A 288 26.38 49.47 -9.62
C SER A 288 26.72 49.04 -8.19
N HIS A 289 25.80 49.23 -7.24
CA HIS A 289 25.96 48.85 -5.83
C HIS A 289 25.27 47.52 -5.48
N LEU A 290 24.68 46.82 -6.46
CA LEU A 290 24.09 45.50 -6.27
C LEU A 290 25.16 44.41 -6.37
N SER A 291 24.92 43.27 -5.73
CA SER A 291 25.80 42.11 -5.88
C SER A 291 25.85 41.63 -7.34
N PRO A 292 26.95 41.00 -7.80
CA PRO A 292 27.08 40.50 -9.17
C PRO A 292 25.92 39.60 -9.61
N GLN A 293 25.43 38.75 -8.70
CA GLN A 293 24.27 37.89 -8.93
C GLN A 293 22.98 38.69 -9.23
N ARG A 294 22.74 39.79 -8.51
CA ARG A 294 21.57 40.65 -8.76
C ARG A 294 21.71 41.44 -10.06
N GLN A 295 22.91 41.86 -10.42
CA GLN A 295 23.15 42.53 -11.70
C GLN A 295 22.87 41.59 -12.87
N ALA A 296 23.31 40.32 -12.79
CA ALA A 296 23.04 39.32 -13.82
C ALA A 296 21.54 39.05 -14.02
N LEU A 297 20.77 38.94 -12.92
CA LEU A 297 19.31 38.78 -12.98
C LEU A 297 18.59 39.96 -13.64
N LEU A 298 19.10 41.19 -13.45
CA LEU A 298 18.54 42.37 -14.09
C LEU A 298 18.88 42.45 -15.57
N THR A 299 20.11 42.08 -15.94
CA THR A 299 20.50 42.00 -17.35
C THR A 299 19.65 40.98 -18.11
N GLN A 300 19.37 39.80 -17.55
CA GLN A 300 18.45 38.82 -18.14
C GLN A 300 17.00 39.34 -18.27
N LEU A 301 16.62 40.29 -17.41
CA LEU A 301 15.30 40.92 -17.43
C LEU A 301 15.22 42.07 -18.45
N GLY A 302 16.33 42.48 -19.07
CA GLY A 302 16.36 43.63 -19.97
C GLY A 302 16.22 44.97 -19.23
N VAL A 303 16.55 44.99 -17.93
CA VAL A 303 16.65 46.21 -17.10
C VAL A 303 18.09 46.65 -17.07
#